data_AF-A0A662VVF3-F1
#
_entry.id   AF-A0A662VVF3-F1
#
_cell.length_a   1.000
_cell.length_b   1.000
_cell.length_c   1.000
_cell.angle_alpha   90.00
_cell.angle_beta   90.00
_cell.angle_gamma   90.00
#
_symmetry.space_group_name_H-M   'P 1'
#
loop_
_entity.id
_entity.type
_entity.pdbx_description
1 polymer ?
#
loop_
_entity_poly.entity_id
_entity_poly.type
_entity_poly.pdbx_seq_one_letter_code
_entity_poly.pdbx_strand_id
1 'polypeptide(L)' 'MGKKVKLRRVASSLVVTIPKDIAEALNWSEGDQIEIVITGPRTIQLSKR' A
#
# COMPACT_ATOMS: atom_id res chain seq x y z
N MET A 1 14.75 -4.68 -4.75
CA MET A 1 15.29 -3.65 -3.83
C MET A 1 14.10 -2.90 -3.23
N GLY A 2 13.89 -2.95 -1.91
CA GLY A 2 12.69 -2.38 -1.29
C GLY A 2 12.69 -0.85 -1.32
N LYS A 3 11.54 -0.23 -1.60
CA LYS A 3 11.39 1.24 -1.52
C LYS A 3 10.99 1.65 -0.10
N LYS A 4 11.65 2.68 0.43
CA LYS A 4 11.24 3.34 1.67
C LYS A 4 10.27 4.47 1.32
N VAL A 5 9.07 4.43 1.87
CA VAL A 5 8.05 5.47 1.72
C VAL A 5 7.70 6.04 3.09
N LYS A 6 7.26 7.29 3.14
CA LYS A 6 6.81 7.94 4.38
C LYS A 6 5.29 7.88 4.48
N LEU A 7 4.79 7.58 5.69
CA LEU A 7 3.39 7.74 6.01
C LEU A 7 3.05 9.23 6.12
N ARG A 8 1.88 9.62 5.62
CA ARG A 8 1.32 10.96 5.76
C ARG A 8 0.02 10.87 6.54
N ARG A 9 -0.29 11.88 7.35
CA ARG A 9 -1.56 11.96 8.06
C ARG A 9 -2.57 12.71 7.20
N VAL A 10 -3.78 12.15 7.08
CA VAL A 10 -4.94 12.82 6.47
C VAL A 10 -6.10 12.64 7.45
N ALA A 11 -6.53 13.75 8.06
CA ALA A 11 -7.50 13.76 9.16
C ALA A 11 -7.13 12.76 10.29
N SER A 12 -7.99 11.79 10.56
CA SER A 12 -7.80 10.72 11.56
C SER A 12 -7.04 9.50 11.02
N SER A 13 -6.64 9.50 9.75
CA SER A 13 -6.06 8.33 9.08
C SER A 13 -4.60 8.55 8.66
N LEU A 14 -3.89 7.44 8.43
CA LEU A 14 -2.59 7.42 7.79
C LEU A 14 -2.73 6.97 6.34
N VAL A 15 -2.03 7.66 5.45
CA VAL A 15 -1.98 7.36 4.01
C VAL A 15 -0.54 7.00 3.66
N VAL A 16 -0.38 5.84 3.00
CA VAL A 16 0.85 5.46 2.34
C VAL A 16 0.65 5.59 0.84
N THR A 17 1.57 6.28 0.16
CA THR A 17 1.52 6.39 -1.30
C THR A 17 2.28 5.23 -1.91
N ILE A 18 1.59 4.43 -2.73
CA ILE A 18 2.20 3.37 -3.53
C ILE A 18 2.95 4.04 -4.70
N PRO A 19 4.28 3.86 -4.82
CA PRO A 19 5.04 4.36 -5.96
C PRO A 19 4.50 3.83 -7.29
N LYS A 20 4.49 4.68 -8.33
CA LYS A 20 3.91 4.38 -9.64
C LYS A 20 4.43 3.06 -10.25
N ASP A 21 5.73 2.83 -10.18
CA ASP A 21 6.35 1.61 -10.70
C ASP A 21 5.93 0.33 -9.96
N ILE A 22 5.67 0.43 -8.65
CA ILE A 22 5.14 -0.69 -7.86
C ILE A 22 3.68 -0.95 -8.25
N ALA A 23 2.88 0.11 -8.41
CA ALA A 23 1.49 -0.03 -8.85
C ALA A 23 1.40 -0.66 -10.25
N GLU A 24 2.25 -0.22 -11.19
CA GLU A 24 2.34 -0.80 -12.54
C GLU A 24 2.76 -2.27 -12.49
N ALA A 25 3.78 -2.62 -11.70
CA ALA A 25 4.23 -4.01 -11.56
C ALA A 25 3.16 -4.93 -10.95
N LEU A 26 2.28 -4.40 -10.10
CA LEU A 26 1.18 -5.13 -9.49
C LEU A 26 -0.15 -5.04 -10.27
N ASN A 27 -0.16 -4.33 -11.40
CA ASN A 27 -1.36 -4.03 -12.20
C ASN A 27 -2.49 -3.41 -11.35
N TRP A 28 -2.14 -2.45 -10.50
CA TRP A 28 -3.06 -1.68 -9.68
C TRP A 28 -3.41 -0.36 -10.34
N SER A 29 -4.68 0.01 -10.26
CA SER A 29 -5.28 1.20 -10.84
C SER A 29 -6.17 1.91 -9.81
N GLU A 30 -6.49 3.18 -10.08
CA GLU A 30 -7.45 3.91 -9.27
C GLU A 30 -8.81 3.21 -9.27
N GLY A 31 -9.44 3.11 -8.08
CA GLY A 31 -10.70 2.40 -7.89
C GLY A 31 -10.56 0.91 -7.58
N ASP A 32 -9.37 0.31 -7.72
CA ASP A 32 -9.14 -1.07 -7.34
C ASP A 32 -9.34 -1.28 -5.83
N GLN A 33 -9.97 -2.39 -5.48
CA GLN A 33 -10.13 -2.80 -4.09
C GLN A 33 -8.90 -3.58 -3.62
N ILE A 34 -8.24 -3.05 -2.57
CA ILE A 34 -7.05 -3.66 -1.97
C ILE A 34 -7.41 -4.22 -0.59
N GLU A 35 -7.09 -5.49 -0.37
CA GLU A 35 -7.16 -6.16 0.92
C GLU A 35 -5.87 -5.93 1.71
N ILE A 36 -6.01 -5.66 3.00
CA ILE A 36 -4.91 -5.41 3.93
C ILE A 36 -4.98 -6.45 5.04
N VAL A 37 -3.92 -7.25 5.19
CA VAL A 37 -3.84 -8.31 6.21
C VAL A 37 -2.58 -8.12 7.05
N ILE A 38 -2.71 -8.20 8.39
CA ILE A 38 -1.56 -8.22 9.29
C ILE A 38 -0.98 -9.64 9.29
N THR A 39 0.24 -9.78 8.78
CA THR A 39 0.93 -11.10 8.68
C THR A 39 2.01 -11.29 9.74
N GLY A 40 2.29 -10.25 10.54
CA GLY A 40 3.21 -10.33 11.68
C GLY A 40 3.32 -9.02 12.45
N PRO A 41 4.17 -8.95 13.50
CA PRO A 41 4.22 -7.83 14.44
C PRO A 41 4.46 -6.44 13.83
N ARG A 42 5.04 -6.37 12.62
CA ARG A 42 5.34 -5.13 11.88
C ARG A 42 5.17 -5.29 10.38
N THR A 43 4.40 -6.28 9.96
CA THR A 43 4.27 -6.66 8.55
C THR A 43 2.81 -6.68 8.17
N ILE A 44 2.49 -5.96 7.10
CA ILE A 44 1.21 -6.06 6.42
C ILE A 44 1.44 -6.63 5.04
N GLN A 45 0.51 -7.44 4.57
CA GLN A 45 0.40 -7.85 3.18
C GLN A 45 -0.73 -7.05 2.53
N LEU A 46 -0.48 -6.57 1.32
CA LEU A 46 -1.46 -5.91 0.47
C LEU A 46 -1.70 -6.78 -0.77
N SER A 47 -2.95 -7.02 -1.13
CA SER A 47 -3.32 -7.78 -2.34
C SER A 47 -4.59 -7.22 -2.97
N LYS A 48 -4.67 -7.26 -4.30
CA LYS A 48 -5.87 -6.88 -5.05
C LYS A 48 -6.90 -8.00 -4.97
N ARG A 49 -8.18 -7.65 -4.81
CA ARG A 49 -9.32 -8.58 -4.94
C ARG A 49 -9.93 -8.55 -6.33
#